data_AF-A0A3D9BLW5-F1
#
_entry.id   AF-A0A3D9BLW5-F1
#
_cell.length_a   1.000
_cell.length_b   1.000
_cell.length_c   1.000
_cell.angle_alpha   90.00
_cell.angle_beta   90.00
_cell.angle_gamma   90.00
#
_symmetry.space_group_name_H-M   'P 1'
#
loop_
_entity.id
_entity.type
_entity.pdbx_description
1 polymer ?
#
loop_
_entity_poly.entity_id
_entity_poly.type
_entity_poly.pdbx_seq_one_letter_code
_entity_poly.pdbx_strand_id
1 'polypeptide(L)'
;MSAELSTYRKFIYKDDALELIKILEENHITYELANNSSQLDSSFGGDINTKQFELKIQKEDFEVVEKLEEELVKADVENAEEDYHLFDYSDEELIEIVTKKEEWNKFDYLLALKILKQRGKEINPELLKVINKQRIESLSTQEESPTWLIIIGYASAFFAGFLGIFIGGYLMYYKKALPNGDRIYGFERKDRNHGQNILILSGAAFLIWIGFNLFR
;
A
#
# COMPACT_ATOMS: atom_id res chain seq x y z
N MET A 1 22.23 4.37 -10.73
CA MET A 1 20.87 4.79 -10.34
C MET A 1 20.47 3.85 -9.21
N SER A 2 20.22 4.35 -7.99
CA SER A 2 19.66 3.50 -6.95
C SER A 2 18.25 3.13 -7.39
N ALA A 3 17.98 1.84 -7.63
CA ALA A 3 16.65 1.38 -7.96
C ALA A 3 15.70 1.75 -6.81
N GLU A 4 14.60 2.44 -7.13
CA GLU A 4 13.64 2.86 -6.12
C GLU A 4 12.77 1.66 -5.75
N LEU A 5 12.82 1.23 -4.49
CA LEU A 5 12.00 0.14 -3.99
C LEU A 5 10.54 0.61 -3.84
N SER A 6 9.61 -0.25 -4.25
CA SER A 6 8.17 -0.02 -4.12
C SER A 6 7.51 -1.16 -3.35
N THR A 7 6.42 -0.85 -2.66
CA THR A 7 5.70 -1.85 -1.83
C THR A 7 5.06 -2.91 -2.72
N TYR A 8 5.51 -4.15 -2.56
CA TYR A 8 5.00 -5.32 -3.29
C TYR A 8 3.83 -5.96 -2.55
N ARG A 9 4.00 -6.23 -1.25
CA ARG A 9 2.96 -6.81 -0.41
C ARG A 9 3.03 -6.25 1.01
N LYS A 10 1.87 -6.19 1.67
CA LYS A 10 1.75 -5.81 3.07
C LYS A 10 1.22 -6.98 3.89
N PHE A 11 1.76 -7.14 5.09
CA PHE A 11 1.46 -8.23 6.02
C PHE A 11 1.08 -7.69 7.39
N ILE A 12 0.22 -8.42 8.10
CA ILE A 12 -0.13 -8.11 9.49
C ILE A 12 1.02 -8.58 10.39
N TYR A 13 1.46 -9.83 10.19
CA TYR A 13 2.57 -10.40 10.96
C TYR A 13 3.83 -10.49 10.12
N LYS A 14 4.98 -10.39 10.80
CA LYS A 14 6.28 -10.56 10.16
C LYS A 14 6.45 -11.98 9.59
N ASP A 15 5.92 -12.96 10.30
CA ASP A 15 6.10 -14.38 9.96
C ASP A 15 5.45 -14.73 8.61
N ASP A 16 4.33 -14.07 8.27
CA ASP A 16 3.65 -14.19 6.97
C ASP A 16 4.55 -13.75 5.79
N ALA A 17 5.53 -12.88 6.05
CA ALA A 17 6.45 -12.41 5.02
C ALA A 17 7.66 -13.34 4.82
N LEU A 18 7.94 -14.27 5.74
CA LEU A 18 9.17 -15.07 5.74
C LEU A 18 9.26 -16.01 4.55
N GLU A 19 8.14 -16.63 4.17
CA GLU A 19 8.08 -17.51 3.00
C GLU A 19 8.44 -16.74 1.72
N LEU A 20 7.86 -15.55 1.55
CA LEU A 20 8.16 -14.70 0.41
C LEU A 20 9.60 -14.18 0.45
N ILE A 21 10.11 -13.79 1.61
CA ILE A 21 11.50 -13.35 1.78
C ILE A 21 12.48 -14.45 1.37
N LYS A 22 12.22 -15.69 1.76
CA LYS A 22 13.05 -16.83 1.37
C LYS A 22 13.14 -16.99 -0.15
N ILE A 23 12.02 -16.82 -0.86
CA ILE A 23 11.96 -16.86 -2.33
C ILE A 23 12.83 -15.74 -2.92
N LEU A 24 12.74 -14.53 -2.36
CA LEU A 24 13.53 -13.39 -2.82
C LEU A 24 15.04 -13.62 -2.59
N GLU A 25 15.43 -14.20 -1.45
CA GLU A 25 16.81 -14.53 -1.14
C GLU A 25 17.39 -15.61 -2.06
N GLU A 26 16.65 -16.69 -2.29
CA GLU A 26 17.04 -17.79 -3.18
C GLU A 26 17.23 -17.34 -4.63
N ASN A 27 16.45 -16.35 -5.07
CA ASN A 27 16.51 -15.79 -6.42
C ASN A 27 17.37 -14.51 -6.53
N HIS A 28 18.10 -14.15 -5.46
CA HIS A 28 18.97 -12.97 -5.40
C HIS A 28 18.26 -11.64 -5.72
N ILE A 29 16.99 -11.53 -5.34
CA ILE A 29 16.16 -10.33 -5.54
C ILE A 29 16.37 -9.39 -4.35
N THR A 30 16.64 -8.12 -4.66
CA THR A 30 16.84 -7.10 -3.61
C THR A 30 15.51 -6.74 -2.97
N TYR A 31 15.46 -6.80 -1.64
CA TYR A 31 14.24 -6.51 -0.89
C TYR A 31 14.51 -5.66 0.36
N GLU A 32 13.47 -4.97 0.83
CA GLU A 32 13.41 -4.27 2.11
C GLU A 32 12.12 -4.68 2.83
N LEU A 33 12.24 -5.18 4.06
CA LEU A 33 11.08 -5.37 4.93
C LEU A 33 10.97 -4.16 5.88
N ALA A 34 10.06 -3.24 5.57
CA ALA A 34 9.77 -2.10 6.43
C ALA A 34 8.76 -2.49 7.50
N ASN A 35 9.06 -2.17 8.77
CA ASN A 35 8.08 -2.26 9.85
C ASN A 35 7.50 -0.87 10.13
N ASN A 36 6.23 -0.70 9.80
CA ASN A 36 5.45 0.51 9.99
C ASN A 36 4.55 0.43 11.24
N SER A 37 4.74 -0.55 12.13
CA SER A 37 4.05 -0.61 13.42
C SER A 37 4.34 0.66 14.22
N SER A 38 3.34 1.53 14.42
CA SER A 38 3.51 2.67 15.32
C SER A 38 3.30 2.21 16.77
N GLN A 39 4.21 2.57 17.67
CA GLN A 39 4.04 2.33 19.11
C GLN A 39 2.87 3.14 19.70
N LEU A 40 2.40 4.16 18.98
CA LEU A 40 1.26 4.99 19.38
C LEU A 40 -0.08 4.28 19.14
N ASP A 41 -0.23 3.51 18.06
CA ASP A 41 -1.49 2.84 17.73
C ASP A 41 -1.91 1.84 18.81
N SER A 42 -0.96 1.12 19.41
CA SER A 42 -1.25 0.17 20.50
C SER A 42 -1.66 0.83 21.82
N SER A 43 -1.24 2.08 22.06
CA SER A 43 -1.55 2.82 23.31
C SER A 43 -2.89 3.58 23.26
N PHE A 44 -3.44 3.81 22.07
CA PHE A 44 -4.68 4.58 21.86
C PHE A 44 -5.86 3.74 21.34
N GLY A 45 -5.76 2.41 21.40
CA GLY A 45 -6.83 1.51 20.95
C GLY A 45 -6.91 1.33 19.43
N GLY A 46 -5.78 1.49 18.74
CA GLY A 46 -5.64 1.25 17.31
C GLY A 46 -5.84 -0.23 16.94
N ASP A 47 -6.30 -0.44 15.71
CA ASP A 47 -6.68 -1.75 15.19
C ASP A 47 -5.44 -2.67 15.08
N ILE A 48 -5.46 -3.77 15.82
CA ILE A 48 -4.43 -4.82 15.84
C ILE A 48 -4.28 -5.51 14.47
N ASN A 49 -5.25 -5.35 13.56
CA ASN A 49 -5.23 -5.91 12.20
C ASN A 49 -4.63 -4.97 11.14
N THR A 50 -3.97 -3.90 11.55
CA THR A 50 -3.25 -3.03 10.62
C THR A 50 -2.11 -3.80 9.96
N LYS A 51 -1.98 -3.70 8.62
CA LYS A 51 -0.87 -4.32 7.88
C LYS A 51 0.44 -3.56 8.19
N GLN A 52 1.13 -3.99 9.25
CA GLN A 52 2.28 -3.31 9.83
C GLN A 52 3.58 -3.54 9.07
N PHE A 53 3.70 -4.66 8.34
CA PHE A 53 4.91 -5.00 7.61
C PHE A 53 4.72 -4.76 6.12
N GLU A 54 5.64 -4.05 5.48
CA GLU A 54 5.65 -3.82 4.04
C GLU A 54 6.90 -4.43 3.43
N LEU A 55 6.72 -5.43 2.57
CA LEU A 55 7.81 -5.96 1.77
C LEU A 55 7.92 -5.16 0.48
N LYS A 56 9.09 -4.56 0.25
CA LYS A 56 9.39 -3.75 -0.91
C LYS A 56 10.47 -4.42 -1.75
N ILE A 57 10.29 -4.38 -3.07
CA ILE A 57 11.27 -4.86 -4.07
C ILE A 57 11.37 -3.84 -5.20
N GLN A 58 12.30 -4.03 -6.13
CA GLN A 58 12.38 -3.19 -7.32
C GLN A 58 11.15 -3.41 -8.20
N LYS A 59 10.61 -2.34 -8.78
CA LYS A 59 9.41 -2.42 -9.62
C LYS A 59 9.59 -3.39 -10.79
N GLU A 60 10.79 -3.44 -11.34
CA GLU A 60 11.18 -4.30 -12.46
C GLU A 60 11.07 -5.79 -12.10
N ASP A 61 11.19 -6.13 -10.82
CA ASP A 61 11.14 -7.50 -10.32
C ASP A 61 9.71 -7.95 -9.99
N PHE A 62 8.70 -7.08 -10.01
CA PHE A 62 7.31 -7.43 -9.61
C PHE A 62 6.77 -8.60 -10.45
N GLU A 63 6.92 -8.54 -11.77
CA GLU A 63 6.42 -9.61 -12.65
C GLU A 63 7.21 -10.91 -12.48
N VAL A 64 8.50 -10.82 -12.19
CA VAL A 64 9.36 -11.99 -11.96
C VAL A 64 8.98 -12.68 -10.65
N VAL A 65 8.85 -11.92 -9.56
CA VAL A 65 8.43 -12.43 -8.25
C VAL A 65 7.02 -13.01 -8.33
N GLU A 66 6.12 -12.36 -9.06
CA GLU A 66 4.75 -12.86 -9.22
C GLU A 66 4.72 -14.25 -9.88
N LYS A 67 5.56 -14.48 -10.89
CA LYS A 67 5.70 -15.79 -11.55
C LYS A 67 6.38 -16.83 -10.65
N LEU A 68 7.41 -16.44 -9.91
CA LEU A 68 8.08 -17.34 -8.96
C LEU A 68 7.12 -17.83 -7.88
N GLU A 69 6.31 -16.92 -7.29
CA GLU A 69 5.26 -17.31 -6.35
C GLU A 69 4.24 -18.27 -6.99
N GLU A 70 3.80 -17.97 -8.22
CA GLU A 70 2.86 -18.83 -8.94
C GLU A 70 3.39 -20.24 -9.16
N GLU A 71 4.65 -20.39 -9.58
CA GLU A 71 5.27 -21.68 -9.82
C GLU A 71 5.41 -22.51 -8.55
N LEU A 72 5.73 -21.86 -7.42
CA LEU A 72 5.90 -22.53 -6.13
C LEU A 72 4.60 -23.12 -5.60
N VAL A 73 3.53 -22.33 -5.59
CA VAL A 73 2.25 -22.78 -5.02
C VAL A 73 1.43 -23.62 -6.00
N LYS A 74 1.83 -23.71 -7.28
CA LYS A 74 1.05 -24.42 -8.30
C LYS A 74 0.79 -25.88 -7.95
N ALA A 75 1.82 -26.58 -7.48
CA ALA A 75 1.71 -27.98 -7.08
C ALA A 75 0.79 -28.14 -5.85
N ASP A 76 0.89 -27.22 -4.90
CA ASP A 76 0.07 -27.24 -3.68
C ASP A 76 -1.40 -26.94 -4.00
N VAL A 77 -1.66 -26.00 -4.90
CA VAL A 77 -3.02 -25.67 -5.38
C VAL A 77 -3.64 -26.85 -6.11
N GLU A 78 -2.87 -27.61 -6.90
CA GLU A 78 -3.35 -28.81 -7.57
C GLU A 78 -3.78 -29.89 -6.57
N ASN A 79 -3.05 -30.03 -5.46
CA ASN A 79 -3.27 -31.03 -4.41
C ASN A 79 -4.05 -30.51 -3.19
N ALA A 80 -4.60 -29.29 -3.26
CA ALA A 80 -5.34 -28.68 -2.15
C ALA A 80 -6.47 -29.59 -1.65
N GLU A 81 -6.49 -29.84 -0.34
CA GLU A 81 -7.48 -30.66 0.35
C GLU A 81 -8.86 -29.98 0.35
N GLU A 82 -9.93 -30.75 0.14
CA GLU A 82 -11.31 -30.24 0.03
C GLU A 82 -11.85 -29.63 1.34
N ASP A 83 -11.17 -29.84 2.47
CA ASP A 83 -11.50 -29.25 3.77
C ASP A 83 -10.90 -27.85 3.96
N TYR A 84 -10.13 -27.35 2.97
CA TYR A 84 -9.60 -26.00 3.00
C TYR A 84 -10.72 -24.96 2.88
N HIS A 85 -10.66 -23.92 3.72
CA HIS A 85 -11.76 -22.96 3.92
C HIS A 85 -12.31 -22.31 2.63
N LEU A 86 -11.50 -22.10 1.58
CA LEU A 86 -11.97 -21.57 0.30
C LEU A 86 -12.98 -22.48 -0.41
N PHE A 87 -13.04 -23.78 -0.12
CA PHE A 87 -14.04 -24.67 -0.70
C PHE A 87 -15.45 -24.38 -0.19
N ASP A 88 -15.58 -23.81 1.02
CA ASP A 88 -16.85 -23.40 1.62
C ASP A 88 -17.34 -22.02 1.12
N TYR A 89 -16.47 -21.25 0.44
CA TYR A 89 -16.80 -19.90 -0.01
C TYR A 89 -17.82 -19.92 -1.15
N SER A 90 -18.69 -18.91 -1.20
CA SER A 90 -19.60 -18.67 -2.30
C SER A 90 -18.83 -18.25 -3.56
N ASP A 91 -19.48 -18.34 -4.73
CA ASP A 91 -18.84 -17.92 -5.97
C ASP A 91 -18.52 -16.41 -5.97
N GLU A 92 -19.35 -15.61 -5.30
CA GLU A 92 -19.14 -14.18 -5.13
C GLU A 92 -17.92 -13.88 -4.25
N GLU A 93 -17.73 -14.63 -3.16
CA GLU A 93 -16.57 -14.51 -2.27
C GLU A 93 -15.27 -14.90 -3.01
N LEU A 94 -15.31 -15.97 -3.80
CA LEU A 94 -14.17 -16.37 -4.64
C LEU A 94 -13.84 -15.33 -5.71
N ILE A 95 -14.87 -14.71 -6.31
CA ILE A 95 -14.67 -13.60 -7.26
C ILE A 95 -14.05 -12.38 -6.55
N GLU A 96 -14.40 -12.12 -5.29
CA GLU A 96 -13.79 -11.05 -4.50
C GLU A 96 -12.29 -11.30 -4.27
N ILE A 97 -11.91 -12.54 -3.93
CA ILE A 97 -10.49 -12.95 -3.80
C ILE A 97 -9.73 -12.68 -5.11
N VAL A 98 -10.29 -13.12 -6.25
CA VAL A 98 -9.68 -12.94 -7.57
C VAL A 98 -9.56 -11.46 -7.94
N THR A 99 -10.54 -10.65 -7.55
CA THR A 99 -10.58 -9.21 -7.86
C THR A 99 -9.61 -8.40 -6.99
N LYS A 100 -9.43 -8.80 -5.73
CA LYS A 100 -8.55 -8.16 -4.75
C LYS A 100 -7.30 -8.98 -4.50
N LYS A 101 -6.67 -9.50 -5.56
CA LYS A 101 -5.55 -10.45 -5.46
C LYS A 101 -4.38 -9.98 -4.59
N GLU A 102 -4.19 -8.66 -4.44
CA GLU A 102 -3.16 -8.04 -3.60
C GLU A 102 -3.45 -8.13 -2.09
N GLU A 103 -4.69 -8.44 -1.72
CA GLU A 103 -5.12 -8.60 -0.33
C GLU A 103 -4.95 -10.04 0.17
N TRP A 104 -4.79 -11.00 -0.75
CA TRP A 104 -4.68 -12.43 -0.48
C TRP A 104 -3.29 -12.96 -0.83
N ASN A 105 -2.91 -14.11 -0.27
CA ASN A 105 -1.68 -14.79 -0.69
C ASN A 105 -1.88 -15.43 -2.08
N LYS A 106 -0.76 -15.83 -2.71
CA LYS A 106 -0.81 -16.38 -4.08
C LYS A 106 -1.54 -17.73 -4.15
N PHE A 107 -1.44 -18.56 -3.11
CA PHE A 107 -2.13 -19.84 -3.02
C PHE A 107 -3.65 -19.65 -3.07
N ASP A 108 -4.21 -18.79 -2.22
CA ASP A 108 -5.66 -18.51 -2.15
C ASP A 108 -6.19 -17.96 -3.47
N TYR A 109 -5.42 -17.06 -4.10
CA TYR A 109 -5.77 -16.52 -5.42
C TYR A 109 -5.89 -17.62 -6.49
N LEU A 110 -4.89 -18.50 -6.59
CA LEU A 110 -4.89 -19.59 -7.58
C LEU A 110 -5.93 -20.67 -7.25
N LEU A 111 -6.14 -20.96 -5.97
CA LEU A 111 -7.16 -21.90 -5.51
C LEU A 111 -8.56 -21.37 -5.81
N ALA A 112 -8.82 -20.08 -5.60
CA ALA A 112 -10.10 -19.47 -5.96
C ALA A 112 -10.39 -19.58 -7.47
N LEU A 113 -9.39 -19.35 -8.33
CA LEU A 113 -9.53 -19.58 -9.78
C LEU A 113 -9.83 -21.04 -10.12
N LYS A 114 -9.16 -21.99 -9.45
CA LYS A 114 -9.40 -23.43 -9.62
C LYS A 114 -10.82 -23.81 -9.21
N ILE A 115 -11.29 -23.38 -8.05
CA ILE A 115 -12.63 -23.69 -7.54
C ILE A 115 -13.71 -23.09 -8.46
N LEU A 116 -13.56 -21.83 -8.87
CA LEU A 116 -14.47 -21.20 -9.83
C LEU A 116 -14.54 -21.97 -11.15
N LYS A 117 -13.40 -22.44 -11.66
CA LYS A 117 -13.33 -23.29 -12.85
C LYS A 117 -14.06 -24.62 -12.64
N GLN A 118 -13.85 -25.29 -11.50
CA GLN A 118 -14.55 -26.54 -11.16
C GLN A 118 -16.08 -26.35 -11.06
N ARG A 119 -16.53 -25.18 -10.60
CA ARG A 119 -17.94 -24.79 -10.52
C ARG A 119 -18.53 -24.29 -11.84
N GLY A 120 -17.77 -24.36 -12.95
CA GLY A 120 -18.22 -23.94 -14.27
C GLY A 120 -18.24 -22.41 -14.49
N LYS A 121 -17.64 -21.65 -13.57
CA LYS A 121 -17.49 -20.18 -13.61
C LYS A 121 -16.06 -19.77 -13.97
N GLU A 122 -15.45 -20.45 -14.94
CA GLU A 122 -14.09 -20.14 -15.38
C GLU A 122 -13.98 -18.69 -15.87
N ILE A 123 -13.07 -17.93 -15.26
CA ILE A 123 -12.82 -16.54 -15.63
C ILE A 123 -11.81 -16.52 -16.77
N ASN A 124 -12.18 -15.90 -17.89
CA ASN A 124 -11.31 -15.74 -19.04
C ASN A 124 -10.04 -14.95 -18.66
N PRO A 125 -8.82 -15.40 -19.02
CA PRO A 125 -7.58 -14.65 -18.78
C PRO A 125 -7.60 -13.20 -19.30
N GLU A 126 -8.27 -12.94 -20.42
CA GLU A 126 -8.43 -11.57 -20.93
C GLU A 126 -9.33 -10.72 -20.05
N LEU A 127 -10.35 -11.34 -19.43
CA LEU A 127 -11.19 -10.66 -18.44
C LEU A 127 -10.41 -10.37 -17.16
N LEU A 128 -9.52 -11.27 -16.70
CA LEU A 128 -8.64 -11.01 -15.56
C LEU A 128 -7.73 -9.80 -15.79
N LYS A 129 -7.19 -9.62 -17.01
CA LYS A 129 -6.41 -8.43 -17.36
C LYS A 129 -7.24 -7.15 -17.24
N VAL A 130 -8.50 -7.18 -17.70
CA VAL A 130 -9.42 -6.04 -17.59
C VAL A 130 -9.75 -5.73 -16.13
N ILE A 131 -10.08 -6.75 -15.33
CA ILE A 131 -10.35 -6.61 -13.89
C ILE A 131 -9.15 -5.98 -13.18
N ASN A 132 -7.95 -6.50 -13.41
CA ASN A 132 -6.72 -5.97 -12.81
C ASN A 132 -6.47 -4.51 -13.22
N LYS A 133 -6.69 -4.18 -14.49
CA LYS A 133 -6.55 -2.80 -14.98
C LYS A 133 -7.54 -1.86 -14.31
N GLN A 134 -8.81 -2.25 -14.20
CA GLN A 134 -9.85 -1.49 -13.52
C GLN A 134 -9.56 -1.35 -12.02
N ARG A 135 -9.02 -2.39 -11.38
CA ARG A 135 -8.58 -2.35 -9.98
C ARG A 135 -7.46 -1.33 -9.79
N ILE A 136 -6.44 -1.33 -10.65
CA ILE A 136 -5.37 -0.31 -10.59
C ILE A 136 -5.95 1.09 -10.81
N GLU A 137 -6.84 1.27 -11.78
CA GLU A 137 -7.46 2.56 -12.08
C GLU A 137 -8.30 3.08 -10.90
N SER A 138 -9.12 2.24 -10.29
CA SER A 138 -9.91 2.60 -9.10
C SER A 138 -9.03 2.94 -7.89
N LEU A 139 -7.96 2.19 -7.64
CA LEU A 139 -6.99 2.49 -6.59
C LEU A 139 -6.14 3.74 -6.89
N SER A 140 -6.04 4.12 -8.17
CA SER A 140 -5.32 5.30 -8.63
C SER A 140 -6.07 6.62 -8.40
N THR A 141 -7.29 6.56 -7.87
CA THR A 141 -8.05 7.77 -7.50
C THR A 141 -7.33 8.53 -6.39
N GLN A 142 -7.16 9.85 -6.60
CA GLN A 142 -6.61 10.76 -5.60
C GLN A 142 -7.68 11.05 -4.55
N GLU A 143 -7.30 11.01 -3.29
CA GLU A 143 -8.20 11.25 -2.16
C GLU A 143 -8.29 12.74 -1.84
N GLU A 144 -9.44 13.17 -1.34
CA GLU A 144 -9.55 14.50 -0.72
C GLU A 144 -8.92 14.46 0.67
N SER A 145 -8.12 15.46 0.98
CA SER A 145 -7.57 15.60 2.32
C SER A 145 -8.66 16.02 3.31
N PRO A 146 -8.61 15.55 4.57
CA PRO A 146 -9.55 15.99 5.59
C PRO A 146 -9.47 17.52 5.79
N THR A 147 -10.60 18.22 5.68
CA THR A 147 -10.63 19.69 5.75
C THR A 147 -10.03 20.24 7.05
N TRP A 148 -10.21 19.54 8.17
CA TRP A 148 -9.64 19.93 9.46
C TRP A 148 -8.10 19.95 9.45
N LEU A 149 -7.45 19.08 8.67
CA LEU A 149 -6.00 19.04 8.54
C LEU A 149 -5.48 20.30 7.85
N ILE A 150 -6.17 20.76 6.80
CA ILE A 150 -5.89 22.03 6.12
C ILE A 150 -6.06 23.21 7.10
N ILE A 151 -7.15 23.23 7.88
CA ILE A 151 -7.44 24.29 8.86
C ILE A 151 -6.32 24.38 9.91
N ILE A 152 -5.93 23.25 10.51
CA ILE A 152 -4.84 23.20 11.49
C ILE A 152 -3.52 23.64 10.84
N GLY A 153 -3.26 23.21 9.60
CA GLY A 153 -2.11 23.63 8.83
C GLY A 153 -1.99 25.14 8.74
N TYR A 154 -3.05 25.84 8.33
CA TYR A 154 -3.06 27.31 8.30
C TYR A 154 -3.00 27.95 9.69
N ALA A 155 -3.73 27.41 10.67
CA ALA A 155 -3.72 27.93 12.04
C ALA A 155 -2.33 27.87 12.68
N SER A 156 -1.52 26.87 12.33
CA SER A 156 -0.17 26.71 12.87
C SER A 156 0.76 27.88 12.55
N ALA A 157 0.53 28.62 11.45
CA ALA A 157 1.32 29.80 11.09
C ALA A 157 1.27 30.88 12.19
N PHE A 158 0.18 30.97 12.95
CA PHE A 158 0.06 31.89 14.09
C PHE A 158 0.84 31.42 15.33
N PHE A 159 1.17 30.13 15.41
CA PHE A 159 1.92 29.52 16.52
C PHE A 159 3.35 29.17 16.07
N ALA A 160 4.05 30.16 15.51
CA ALA A 160 5.40 30.04 14.96
C ALA A 160 5.56 29.10 13.75
N GLY A 161 4.50 28.50 13.21
CA GLY A 161 4.53 27.79 11.93
C GLY A 161 5.20 26.41 11.93
N PHE A 162 5.74 25.91 13.06
CA PHE A 162 6.47 24.64 13.05
C PHE A 162 5.62 23.45 12.56
N LEU A 163 4.40 23.28 13.11
CA LEU A 163 3.51 22.18 12.72
C LEU A 163 3.05 22.27 11.26
N GLY A 164 2.87 23.49 10.74
CA GLY A 164 2.41 23.70 9.37
C GLY A 164 3.43 23.31 8.32
N ILE A 165 4.73 23.34 8.63
CA ILE A 165 5.77 22.84 7.71
C ILE A 165 5.55 21.34 7.45
N PHE A 166 5.30 20.55 8.51
CA PHE A 166 5.03 19.11 8.38
C PHE A 166 3.71 18.83 7.67
N ILE A 167 2.63 19.52 8.08
CA ILE A 167 1.31 19.34 7.47
C ILE A 167 1.31 19.73 5.99
N GLY A 168 1.90 20.88 5.66
CA GLY A 168 2.03 21.35 4.29
C GLY A 168 2.86 20.41 3.43
N GLY A 169 3.97 19.88 3.98
CA GLY A 169 4.82 18.90 3.31
C GLY A 169 4.09 17.57 3.07
N TYR A 170 3.35 17.09 4.07
CA TYR A 170 2.53 15.88 3.96
C TYR A 170 1.47 16.03 2.86
N LEU A 171 0.67 17.11 2.89
CA LEU A 171 -0.34 17.37 1.87
C LEU A 171 0.27 17.47 0.47
N MET A 172 1.43 18.11 0.32
CA MET A 172 2.05 18.39 -0.99
C MET A 172 2.76 17.17 -1.61
N TYR A 173 3.48 16.38 -0.79
CA TYR A 173 4.42 15.37 -1.27
C TYR A 173 4.01 13.93 -1.00
N TYR A 174 2.96 13.69 -0.20
CA TYR A 174 2.52 12.32 0.08
C TYR A 174 2.12 11.59 -1.21
N LYS A 175 2.71 10.40 -1.38
CA LYS A 175 2.43 9.49 -2.49
C LYS A 175 2.11 8.11 -1.94
N LYS A 176 1.05 7.50 -2.47
CA LYS A 176 0.70 6.10 -2.21
C LYS A 176 1.29 5.19 -3.29
N ALA A 177 1.67 3.98 -2.90
CA ALA A 177 2.10 2.93 -3.83
C ALA A 177 0.89 2.15 -4.33
N LEU A 178 0.88 1.81 -5.61
CA LEU A 178 -0.13 0.99 -6.26
C LEU A 178 0.35 -0.48 -6.35
N PRO A 179 -0.56 -1.46 -6.49
CA PRO A 179 -0.20 -2.88 -6.57
C PRO A 179 0.74 -3.24 -7.73
N ASN A 180 0.85 -2.37 -8.74
CA ASN A 180 1.76 -2.51 -9.88
C ASN A 180 3.14 -1.86 -9.65
N GLY A 181 3.41 -1.38 -8.44
CA GLY A 181 4.65 -0.71 -8.05
C GLY A 181 4.71 0.78 -8.39
N ASP A 182 3.73 1.34 -9.11
CA ASP A 182 3.68 2.78 -9.38
C ASP A 182 3.41 3.60 -8.12
N ARG A 183 3.92 4.83 -8.09
CA ARG A 183 3.67 5.79 -7.00
C ARG A 183 2.92 6.99 -7.54
N ILE A 184 1.74 7.24 -6.98
CA ILE A 184 0.90 8.38 -7.34
C ILE A 184 0.70 9.29 -6.13
N TYR A 185 0.42 10.58 -6.37
CA TYR A 185 0.07 11.49 -5.28
C TYR A 185 -1.18 10.98 -4.56
N GLY A 186 -1.14 11.00 -3.22
CA GLY A 186 -2.28 10.57 -2.41
C GLY A 186 -3.42 11.57 -2.48
N PHE A 187 -3.09 12.88 -2.47
CA PHE A 187 -4.09 13.95 -2.44
C PHE A 187 -4.33 14.60 -3.79
N GLU A 188 -5.57 15.08 -3.97
CA GLU A 188 -5.97 15.86 -5.13
C GLU A 188 -5.10 17.11 -5.33
N ARG A 189 -5.03 17.60 -6.58
CA ARG A 189 -4.26 18.81 -6.91
C ARG A 189 -4.69 20.03 -6.08
N LYS A 190 -5.98 20.19 -5.77
CA LYS A 190 -6.48 21.30 -4.96
C LYS A 190 -5.90 21.29 -3.55
N ASP A 191 -5.81 20.12 -2.93
CA ASP A 191 -5.29 19.95 -1.57
C ASP A 191 -3.78 20.07 -1.54
N ARG A 192 -3.09 19.59 -2.58
CA ARG A 192 -1.64 19.82 -2.74
C ARG A 192 -1.30 21.31 -2.87
N ASN A 193 -2.16 22.10 -3.53
CA ASN A 193 -1.98 23.55 -3.58
C ASN A 193 -2.17 24.19 -2.18
N HIS A 194 -3.13 23.71 -1.38
CA HIS A 194 -3.24 24.11 0.02
C HIS A 194 -1.98 23.73 0.81
N GLY A 195 -1.47 22.51 0.63
CA GLY A 195 -0.21 22.06 1.24
C GLY A 195 0.96 22.99 0.91
N GLN A 196 1.11 23.40 -0.35
CA GLN A 196 2.13 24.36 -0.77
C GLN A 196 1.96 25.72 -0.07
N ASN A 197 0.74 26.26 -0.03
CA ASN A 197 0.46 27.53 0.63
C ASN A 197 0.75 27.47 2.14
N ILE A 198 0.32 26.40 2.81
CA ILE A 198 0.58 26.16 4.23
C ILE A 198 2.09 26.11 4.48
N LEU A 199 2.84 25.38 3.64
CA LEU A 199 4.29 25.22 3.80
C LEU A 199 5.03 26.56 3.66
N ILE A 200 4.64 27.40 2.69
CA ILE A 200 5.22 28.74 2.49
C ILE A 200 4.91 29.65 3.70
N LEU A 201 3.64 29.77 4.10
CA LEU A 201 3.23 30.65 5.20
C LEU A 201 3.86 30.24 6.53
N SER A 202 3.85 28.94 6.80
CA SER A 202 4.38 28.36 8.03
C SER A 202 5.90 28.46 8.09
N GLY A 203 6.58 28.24 6.96
CA GLY A 203 8.03 28.45 6.84
C GLY A 203 8.42 29.92 7.07
N ALA A 204 7.68 30.87 6.50
CA ALA A 204 7.92 32.30 6.72
C ALA A 204 7.71 32.69 8.19
N ALA A 205 6.61 32.26 8.81
CA ALA A 205 6.32 32.50 10.22
C ALA A 205 7.41 31.92 11.14
N PHE A 206 7.90 30.71 10.84
CA PHE A 206 8.96 30.05 11.61
C PHE A 206 10.29 30.79 11.51
N LEU A 207 10.67 31.27 10.32
CA LEU A 207 11.88 32.07 10.13
C LEU A 207 11.81 33.41 10.89
N ILE A 208 10.65 34.09 10.86
CA ILE A 208 10.43 35.32 11.63
C ILE A 208 10.60 35.06 13.13
N TRP A 209 10.01 33.97 13.63
CA TRP A 209 10.09 33.58 15.03
C TRP A 209 11.52 33.23 15.47
N ILE A 210 12.28 32.51 14.65
CA ILE A 210 13.71 32.24 14.90
C ILE A 210 14.48 33.55 14.95
N GLY A 211 14.30 34.43 13.97
CA GLY A 211 14.96 35.73 13.92
C GLY A 211 14.71 36.53 15.20
N PHE A 212 13.45 36.65 15.63
CA PHE A 212 13.11 37.34 16.86
C PHE A 212 13.79 36.76 18.11
N ASN A 213 13.89 35.43 18.22
CA ASN A 213 14.53 34.79 19.38
C ASN A 213 16.07 34.85 19.36
N LEU A 214 16.70 34.91 18.19
CA LEU A 214 18.16 35.01 18.08
C LEU A 214 18.68 36.43 18.35
N PHE A 215 17.87 37.46 18.11
CA PHE A 215 18.23 38.88 18.32
C PHE A 215 17.69 39.47 19.63
N ARG A 216 17.15 38.64 20.52
CA ARG A 216 16.71 38.98 21.87
C ARG A 216 17.77 38.56 22.89
#